data_AF-A0AA88DX37-F1
#
_entry.id   AF-A0AA88DX37-F1
#
_cell.length_a   1.000
_cell.length_b   1.000
_cell.length_c   1.000
_cell.angle_alpha   90.00
_cell.angle_beta   90.00
_cell.angle_gamma   90.00
#
_symmetry.space_group_name_H-M   'P 1'
#
loop_
_entity.id
_entity.type
_entity.pdbx_description
1 polymer ?
#
loop_
_entity_poly.entity_id
_entity_poly.type
_entity_poly.pdbx_seq_one_letter_code
_entity_poly.pdbx_strand_id
1 'polypeptide(L)'
;MGFRLPRVVNAKKLLQMSLSNASQAATNGADIPKGYLAVYVGDDQTEMKRFVIPISYLNQPSFQELLKQAEEEFGFNHPMGALTIPCSEDTFVDLISCLNSS
;
A
#
# COMPACT_ATOMS: atom_id res chain seq x y z
N MET A 1 7.58 36.52 54.26
CA MET A 1 8.22 35.32 53.69
C MET A 1 7.13 34.37 53.23
N GLY A 2 6.91 34.24 51.92
CA GLY A 2 5.85 33.41 51.36
C GLY A 2 6.44 32.28 50.52
N PHE A 3 6.14 31.04 50.90
CA PHE A 3 6.54 29.85 50.15
C PHE A 3 5.57 29.66 48.97
N ARG A 4 6.08 29.77 47.74
CA ARG A 4 5.36 29.41 46.52
C ARG A 4 5.53 27.91 46.27
N LEU A 5 4.47 27.13 46.47
CA LEU A 5 4.40 25.75 46.01
C LEU A 5 4.24 25.72 44.48
N PRO A 6 5.04 24.95 43.73
CA PRO A 6 4.78 24.75 42.32
C PRO A 6 3.58 23.83 42.13
N ARG A 7 2.73 24.28 41.21
CA ARG A 7 1.48 23.69 40.74
C ARG A 7 1.65 22.21 40.40
N VAL A 8 0.87 21.34 41.04
CA VAL A 8 0.71 19.92 40.65
C VAL A 8 0.25 19.87 39.20
N VAL A 9 1.13 19.44 38.29
CA VAL A 9 0.75 19.14 36.92
C VAL A 9 0.08 17.77 36.90
N ASN A 10 -1.12 17.80 36.37
CA ASN A 10 -2.06 16.71 36.18
C ASN A 10 -1.44 15.57 35.34
N ALA A 11 -1.08 14.46 35.99
CA ALA A 11 -0.38 13.30 35.41
C ALA A 11 -1.25 12.40 34.52
N LYS A 12 -2.12 12.97 33.68
CA LYS A 12 -2.94 12.21 32.71
C LYS A 12 -2.62 12.47 31.25
N LYS A 13 -1.48 13.11 30.97
CA LYS A 13 -0.97 13.33 29.61
C LYS A 13 0.34 12.58 29.31
N LEU A 14 0.67 11.55 30.11
CA LEU A 14 1.82 10.67 29.87
C LEU A 14 1.45 9.30 29.29
N LEU A 15 0.15 9.03 29.08
CA LEU A 15 -0.34 7.76 28.52
C LEU A 15 -1.13 7.95 27.21
N GLN A 16 -0.96 9.07 26.52
CA GLN A 16 -1.62 9.33 25.23
C GLN A 16 -0.63 9.51 24.07
N MET A 17 0.64 9.15 24.26
CA MET A 17 1.68 9.22 23.23
C MET A 17 2.10 7.84 22.70
N SER A 18 1.49 6.75 23.17
CA SER A 18 1.91 5.38 22.84
C SER A 18 1.05 4.65 21.80
N LEU A 19 0.12 5.33 21.10
CA LEU A 19 -0.77 4.70 20.12
C LEU A 19 -0.98 5.54 18.85
N SER A 20 0.06 6.24 18.39
CA SER A 20 0.07 6.78 17.03
C SER A 20 1.12 6.03 16.22
N ASN A 21 0.71 4.81 15.88
CA ASN A 21 1.06 4.04 14.69
C ASN A 21 2.49 4.15 14.18
N ALA A 22 3.23 3.08 14.42
CA ALA A 22 4.30 2.63 13.55
C ALA A 22 3.82 2.58 12.10
N SER A 23 4.30 3.50 11.28
CA SER A 23 4.61 3.30 9.85
C SER A 23 5.13 4.61 9.26
N GLN A 24 6.24 5.12 9.79
CA GLN A 24 7.08 6.05 9.04
C GLN A 24 8.21 5.25 8.39
N ALA A 25 7.84 4.40 7.44
CA ALA A 25 8.72 4.05 6.34
C ALA A 25 8.34 4.97 5.17
N ALA A 26 8.72 6.24 5.32
CA ALA A 26 8.60 7.23 4.28
C ALA A 26 9.69 6.94 3.24
N THR A 27 9.32 6.19 2.19
CA THR A 27 10.05 6.18 0.93
C THR A 27 9.06 6.65 -0.14
N ASN A 28 9.10 7.96 -0.42
CA ASN A 28 8.69 8.62 -1.66
C ASN A 28 7.80 7.80 -2.62
N GLY A 29 6.48 8.00 -2.59
CA GLY A 29 5.66 7.38 -3.64
C GLY A 29 4.15 7.41 -3.46
N ALA A 30 3.53 8.59 -3.39
CA ALA A 30 2.07 8.80 -3.31
C ALA A 30 1.39 8.14 -2.10
N ASP A 31 0.66 8.93 -1.32
CA ASP A 31 -0.04 8.48 -0.12
C ASP A 31 -1.16 7.50 -0.51
N ILE A 32 -0.82 6.20 -0.57
CA ILE A 32 -1.80 5.15 -0.84
C ILE A 32 -2.58 4.93 0.47
N PRO A 33 -3.91 5.08 0.46
CA PRO A 33 -4.70 4.84 1.65
C PRO A 33 -4.51 3.41 2.13
N LYS A 34 -4.53 3.23 3.46
CA LYS A 34 -4.38 1.91 4.08
C LYS A 34 -5.44 0.95 3.52
N GLY A 35 -5.02 -0.22 3.05
CA GLY A 35 -5.91 -1.17 2.38
C GLY A 35 -5.90 -1.09 0.85
N TYR A 36 -5.02 -0.29 0.27
CA TYR A 36 -4.77 -0.25 -1.17
C TYR A 36 -3.30 -0.53 -1.48
N LEU A 37 -3.04 -1.01 -2.69
CA LEU A 37 -1.72 -1.36 -3.22
C LEU A 37 -1.50 -0.67 -4.56
N ALA A 38 -0.27 -0.21 -4.81
CA ALA A 38 0.14 0.25 -6.14
C ALA A 38 0.64 -0.92 -6.97
N VAL A 39 0.10 -1.01 -8.19
CA VAL A 39 0.44 -2.02 -9.19
C VAL A 39 0.87 -1.31 -10.46
N TYR A 40 2.00 -1.71 -11.01
CA TYR A 40 2.49 -1.25 -12.30
C TYR A 40 2.09 -2.27 -13.34
N VAL A 41 1.41 -1.80 -14.38
CA VAL A 41 0.87 -2.63 -15.46
C VAL A 41 1.40 -2.08 -16.77
N GLY A 42 1.95 -2.97 -17.59
CA GLY A 42 2.48 -2.65 -18.90
C GLY A 42 3.53 -3.66 -19.35
N ASP A 43 3.70 -3.77 -20.67
CA ASP A 43 4.80 -4.52 -21.27
C ASP A 43 6.14 -3.79 -21.05
N ASP A 44 7.24 -4.54 -20.93
CA ASP A 44 8.61 -4.04 -20.71
C ASP A 44 9.07 -2.94 -21.70
N GLN A 45 8.40 -2.85 -22.85
CA GLN A 45 8.68 -1.87 -23.92
C GLN A 45 7.76 -0.65 -23.94
N THR A 46 6.69 -0.63 -23.12
CA THR A 46 5.68 0.45 -23.10
C THR A 46 5.69 1.14 -21.73
N GLU A 47 5.17 2.38 -21.65
CA GLU A 47 5.09 3.12 -20.40
C GLU A 47 4.32 2.33 -19.33
N MET A 48 5.02 1.91 -18.26
CA MET A 48 4.38 1.24 -17.12
C MET A 48 3.41 2.20 -16.44
N LYS A 49 2.12 1.84 -16.43
CA LYS A 49 1.09 2.64 -15.80
C LYS A 49 0.84 2.18 -14.38
N ARG A 50 0.80 3.16 -13.47
CA ARG A 50 0.53 2.92 -12.05
C ARG A 50 -0.97 2.91 -11.79
N PHE A 51 -1.47 1.77 -11.31
CA PHE A 51 -2.82 1.59 -10.80
C PHE A 51 -2.80 1.47 -9.27
N VAL A 52 -3.87 1.93 -8.62
CA VAL A 52 -4.07 1.74 -7.18
C VAL A 52 -5.31 0.89 -7.01
N ILE A 53 -5.14 -0.31 -6.47
CA ILE A 53 -6.22 -1.27 -6.29
C ILE A 53 -6.39 -1.61 -4.80
N PRO A 54 -7.61 -1.91 -4.33
CA PRO A 54 -7.81 -2.40 -2.98
C PRO A 54 -7.12 -3.76 -2.78
N ILE A 55 -6.57 -3.99 -1.59
CA ILE A 55 -5.93 -5.28 -1.23
C ILE A 55 -6.91 -6.45 -1.27
N SER A 56 -8.22 -6.20 -1.23
CA SER A 56 -9.26 -7.22 -1.35
C SER A 56 -9.18 -8.00 -2.66
N TYR A 57 -8.68 -7.39 -3.75
CA TYR A 57 -8.49 -8.09 -5.01
C TYR A 57 -7.37 -9.14 -4.95
N LEU A 58 -6.38 -8.98 -4.06
CA LEU A 58 -5.32 -9.97 -3.87
C LEU A 58 -5.85 -11.31 -3.33
N ASN A 59 -7.05 -11.32 -2.76
CA ASN A 59 -7.69 -12.53 -2.26
C ASN A 59 -8.54 -13.26 -3.32
N GLN A 60 -8.65 -12.69 -4.53
CA GLN A 60 -9.38 -13.31 -5.62
C GLN A 60 -8.47 -14.31 -6.35
N PRO A 61 -8.92 -15.54 -6.61
CA PRO A 61 -8.08 -16.58 -7.19
C PRO A 61 -7.53 -16.17 -8.57
N SER A 62 -8.32 -15.47 -9.39
CA SER A 62 -7.88 -14.94 -10.69
C SER A 62 -6.73 -13.93 -10.57
N PHE A 63 -6.74 -13.10 -9.52
CA PHE A 63 -5.65 -12.17 -9.28
C PHE A 63 -4.41 -12.89 -8.74
N GLN A 64 -4.59 -13.92 -7.91
CA GLN A 64 -3.48 -14.72 -7.40
C GLN A 64 -2.75 -15.49 -8.50
N GLU A 65 -3.46 -16.01 -9.50
CA GLU A 65 -2.81 -16.62 -10.67
C GLU A 65 -1.97 -15.60 -11.45
N LEU A 66 -2.51 -14.39 -11.67
CA LEU A 66 -1.75 -13.29 -12.29
C LEU A 66 -0.51 -12.91 -11.50
N LEU A 67 -0.62 -12.83 -10.17
CA LEU A 67 0.51 -12.54 -9.29
C LEU A 67 1.58 -13.61 -9.37
N LYS A 68 1.19 -14.88 -9.42
CA LYS A 68 2.12 -16.00 -9.54
C LYS A 68 2.87 -15.92 -10.87
N GLN A 69 2.17 -15.65 -11.97
CA GLN A 69 2.80 -15.48 -13.28
C GLN A 69 3.76 -14.27 -13.29
N ALA A 70 3.37 -13.17 -12.65
CA ALA A 70 4.21 -11.99 -12.49
C ALA A 70 5.47 -12.27 -11.65
N GLU A 71 5.33 -13.06 -10.59
CA GLU A 71 6.44 -13.52 -9.75
C GLU A 71 7.41 -14.43 -10.54
N GLU A 72 6.90 -15.34 -11.37
CA GLU A 72 7.75 -16.22 -12.18
C GLU A 72 8.56 -15.43 -13.24
N GLU A 73 8.00 -14.32 -13.76
CA GLU A 73 8.65 -13.51 -14.79
C GLU A 73 9.60 -12.43 -14.24
N PHE A 74 9.17 -11.65 -13.23
CA PHE A 74 9.95 -10.53 -12.67
C PHE A 74 10.64 -10.87 -11.35
N GLY A 75 10.30 -12.00 -10.73
CA GLY A 75 10.72 -12.33 -9.37
C GLY A 75 10.14 -11.37 -8.34
N PHE A 76 10.66 -11.42 -7.12
CA PHE A 76 10.30 -10.49 -6.04
C PHE A 76 11.12 -9.20 -6.04
N ASN A 77 12.05 -9.07 -6.98
CA ASN A 77 13.11 -8.06 -6.91
C ASN A 77 12.71 -6.78 -7.65
N HIS A 78 11.64 -6.14 -7.18
CA HIS A 78 11.17 -4.88 -7.75
C HIS A 78 11.89 -3.68 -7.10
N PRO A 79 12.70 -2.90 -7.83
CA PRO A 79 13.47 -1.78 -7.27
C PRO A 79 12.59 -0.68 -6.67
N MET A 80 11.33 -0.57 -7.11
CA MET A 80 10.34 0.37 -6.58
C MET A 80 9.53 -0.19 -5.38
N GLY A 81 9.76 -1.44 -4.96
CA GLY A 81 9.00 -2.07 -3.88
C GLY A 81 7.50 -2.23 -4.16
N ALA A 82 7.10 -2.07 -5.42
CA ALA A 82 5.72 -2.16 -5.88
C ALA A 82 5.54 -3.37 -6.79
N LEU A 83 4.31 -3.87 -6.84
CA LEU A 83 3.95 -5.02 -7.66
C LEU A 83 3.97 -4.64 -9.14
N THR A 84 4.62 -5.43 -9.99
CA THR A 84 4.61 -5.26 -11.44
C THR A 84 3.89 -6.46 -12.07
N ILE A 85 2.93 -6.23 -12.96
CA ILE A 85 2.18 -7.30 -13.64
C ILE A 85 2.46 -7.22 -15.16
N PRO A 86 2.98 -8.29 -15.78
CA PRO A 86 3.10 -8.42 -17.24
C PRO A 86 1.74 -8.70 -17.86
N CYS A 87 0.92 -7.67 -17.94
CA CYS A 87 -0.31 -7.71 -18.68
C CYS A 87 -0.46 -6.38 -19.41
N SER A 88 -1.09 -6.42 -20.57
CA SER A 88 -1.53 -5.21 -21.25
C SER A 88 -2.52 -4.45 -20.36
N GLU A 89 -2.52 -3.12 -20.48
CA GLU A 89 -3.40 -2.25 -19.70
C GLU A 89 -4.88 -2.68 -19.83
N ASP A 90 -5.33 -2.97 -21.04
CA ASP A 90 -6.72 -3.35 -21.34
C ASP A 90 -7.14 -4.61 -20.58
N THR A 91 -6.30 -5.65 -20.58
CA THR A 91 -6.55 -6.91 -19.87
C THR A 91 -6.66 -6.70 -18.37
N PHE A 92 -5.79 -5.84 -17.80
CA PHE A 92 -5.85 -5.53 -16.38
C PHE A 92 -7.13 -4.76 -16.04
N VAL A 93 -7.52 -3.77 -16.84
CA VAL A 93 -8.75 -3.01 -16.63
C VAL A 93 -9.98 -3.91 -16.72
N ASP A 94 -10.03 -4.83 -17.69
CA ASP A 94 -11.12 -5.80 -17.85
C ASP A 94 -11.21 -6.72 -16.64
N LEU A 95 -10.05 -7.21 -16.15
CA LEU A 95 -9.99 -8.03 -14.94
C LEU A 95 -10.48 -7.29 -13.71
N ILE A 96 -10.01 -6.05 -13.47
CA ILE A 96 -10.49 -5.22 -12.35
C ILE A 96 -11.99 -4.94 -12.47
N SER A 97 -12.50 -4.73 -13.69
CA SER A 97 -13.93 -4.52 -13.95
C SER A 97 -14.75 -5.76 -13.60
N CYS A 98 -14.26 -6.95 -13.95
CA CYS A 98 -14.88 -8.23 -13.57
C CYS A 98 -14.87 -8.43 -12.05
N LEU A 99 -13.78 -8.08 -11.38
CA LEU A 99 -13.65 -8.18 -9.92
C LEU A 99 -14.56 -7.19 -9.16
N ASN A 100 -14.92 -6.06 -9.76
CA ASN A 100 -15.85 -5.10 -9.16
C ASN A 100 -17.33 -5.52 -9.24
N SER A 101 -17.66 -6.48 -10.11
CA SER A 101 -19.04 -6.93 -10.34
C SER A 101 -19.42 -8.19 -9.55
N SER A 102 -18.55 -8.69 -8.67
CA SER A 102 -18.70 -9.95 -7.93
C SER A 102 -18.92 -9.74 -6.44
#